data_AF-A0A423SNK0-F1
#
_entry.id   AF-A0A423SNK0-F1
#
_cell.length_a   1.000
_cell.length_b   1.000
_cell.length_c   1.000
_cell.angle_alpha   90.00
_cell.angle_beta   90.00
_cell.angle_gamma   90.00
#
_symmetry.space_group_name_H-M   'P 1'
#
loop_
_entity.id
_entity.type
_entity.pdbx_description
1 polymer ?
#
loop_
_entity_poly.entity_id
_entity_poly.type
_entity_poly.pdbx_seq_one_letter_code
_entity_poly.pdbx_strand_id
1 'polypeptide(L)'
;MPQKPKADDPSSLGNLYLIFYNVFLTLGWLIVLIQTIHHLVHEQGNITGLWENTNSVLLIFQTLAVLEILHSAVGLVSSSVMMVLPQVFSRLMVTWAILYSFEDSRTSIGFPMLLIAWSVTEVIRYSFYFLNILKQVPFILTFLRYTLFIGLYPLGVTGEILCVYAALPPL
;
A
#
# COMPACT_ATOMS: atom_id res chain seq x y z
N MET A 1 -30.01 7.61 15.62
CA MET A 1 -28.52 7.53 15.67
C MET A 1 -27.98 8.93 15.42
N PRO A 2 -27.14 9.51 16.30
CA PRO A 2 -26.55 10.81 16.02
C PRO A 2 -25.62 10.69 14.81
N GLN A 3 -25.91 11.46 13.77
CA GLN A 3 -25.06 11.55 12.58
C GLN A 3 -23.71 12.15 13.01
N LYS A 4 -22.62 11.44 12.70
CA LYS A 4 -21.26 11.94 12.91
C LYS A 4 -21.13 13.29 12.18
N PRO A 5 -20.49 14.31 12.78
CA PRO A 5 -20.32 15.60 12.10
C PRO A 5 -19.60 15.38 10.77
N LYS A 6 -20.16 15.93 9.68
CA LYS A 6 -19.44 16.06 8.41
C LYS A 6 -18.18 16.87 8.71
N ALA A 7 -17.00 16.28 8.49
CA ALA A 7 -15.74 17.00 8.61
C ALA A 7 -15.83 18.25 7.73
N ASP A 8 -15.49 19.42 8.30
CA ASP A 8 -15.39 20.67 7.55
C ASP A 8 -14.46 20.46 6.35
N ASP A 9 -14.83 21.00 5.19
CA ASP A 9 -14.01 20.92 3.98
C ASP A 9 -12.59 21.39 4.38
N PRO A 10 -11.53 20.57 4.19
CA PRO A 10 -10.21 20.93 4.66
C PRO A 10 -9.85 22.32 4.12
N SER A 11 -9.27 23.16 4.97
CA SER A 11 -8.75 24.46 4.52
C SER A 11 -7.94 24.29 3.24
N SER A 12 -7.95 25.28 2.34
CA SER A 12 -7.27 25.20 1.03
C SER A 12 -5.83 24.66 1.12
N LEU A 13 -5.13 24.96 2.22
CA LEU A 13 -3.79 24.45 2.54
C LEU A 13 -3.76 22.95 2.88
N GLY A 14 -4.74 22.45 3.62
CA GLY A 14 -4.88 21.01 3.93
C GLY A 14 -5.12 20.17 2.68
N ASN A 15 -5.97 20.66 1.76
CA ASN A 15 -6.18 20.01 0.47
C ASN A 15 -4.92 20.02 -0.40
N LEU A 16 -4.18 21.12 -0.43
CA LEU A 16 -2.91 21.23 -1.16
C LEU A 16 -1.87 20.25 -0.62
N TYR A 17 -1.71 20.17 0.70
CA TYR A 17 -0.83 19.20 1.36
C TYR A 17 -1.21 17.76 1.00
N LEU A 18 -2.51 17.42 1.07
CA LEU A 18 -2.99 16.09 0.71
C LEU A 18 -2.76 15.75 -0.76
N ILE A 19 -2.87 16.73 -1.66
CA ILE A 19 -2.53 16.53 -3.08
C ILE A 19 -1.07 16.10 -3.21
N PHE A 20 -0.13 16.85 -2.64
CA PHE A 20 1.29 16.50 -2.70
C PHE A 20 1.57 15.15 -2.06
N TYR A 21 0.97 14.88 -0.90
CA TYR A 21 1.11 13.61 -0.20
C TYR A 21 0.65 12.43 -1.06
N ASN A 22 -0.56 12.49 -1.63
CA ASN A 22 -1.10 11.42 -2.47
C ASN A 22 -0.30 11.23 -3.76
N VAL A 23 0.14 12.30 -4.42
CA VAL A 23 0.99 12.21 -5.62
C VAL A 23 2.33 11.56 -5.28
N PHE A 24 2.96 11.98 -4.18
CA PHE A 24 4.24 11.43 -3.74
C PHE A 24 4.15 9.94 -3.46
N LEU A 25 3.10 9.48 -2.75
CA LEU A 25 2.88 8.06 -2.49
C LEU A 25 2.56 7.28 -3.75
N THR A 26 1.76 7.85 -4.65
CA THR A 26 1.44 7.21 -5.94
C THR A 26 2.73 6.94 -6.72
N LEU A 27 3.64 7.92 -6.79
CA LEU A 27 4.93 7.76 -7.47
C LEU A 27 5.81 6.73 -6.76
N GLY A 28 5.88 6.74 -5.42
CA GLY A 28 6.63 5.75 -4.66
C GLY A 28 6.21 4.32 -4.92
N TRP A 29 4.91 4.05 -4.80
CA TRP A 29 4.37 2.71 -5.07
C TRP A 29 4.48 2.32 -6.54
N LEU A 30 4.41 3.28 -7.47
CA LEU A 30 4.68 3.02 -8.88
C LEU A 30 6.15 2.61 -9.10
N ILE A 31 7.10 3.26 -8.40
CA ILE A 31 8.52 2.87 -8.44
C ILE A 31 8.71 1.44 -7.92
N VAL A 32 8.07 1.08 -6.78
CA VAL A 32 8.11 -0.30 -6.26
C VAL A 32 7.58 -1.29 -7.29
N LEU A 33 6.45 -0.98 -7.94
CA LEU A 33 5.86 -1.82 -8.96
C LEU A 33 6.80 -2.00 -10.16
N ILE A 34 7.36 -0.90 -10.67
CA ILE A 34 8.28 -0.93 -11.81
C ILE A 34 9.53 -1.74 -11.47
N GLN A 35 10.14 -1.51 -10.31
CA GLN A 35 11.31 -2.28 -9.87
C GLN A 35 11.01 -3.77 -9.74
N THR A 36 9.83 -4.12 -9.21
CA THR A 36 9.39 -5.51 -9.07
C THR A 36 9.21 -6.18 -10.43
N ILE A 37 8.46 -5.55 -11.35
CA ILE A 37 8.24 -6.10 -12.69
C ILE A 37 9.56 -6.17 -13.46
N HIS A 38 10.38 -5.12 -13.40
CA HIS A 38 11.66 -5.07 -14.09
C HIS A 38 12.57 -6.20 -13.64
N HIS A 39 12.70 -6.43 -12.34
CA HIS A 39 13.51 -7.52 -11.79
C HIS A 39 12.98 -8.89 -12.23
N LEU A 40 11.67 -9.14 -12.08
CA LEU A 40 11.08 -10.42 -12.47
C LEU A 40 11.22 -10.72 -13.97
N VAL A 41 11.15 -9.71 -14.83
CA VAL A 41 11.32 -9.89 -16.28
C VAL A 41 12.78 -10.12 -16.67
N HIS A 42 13.72 -9.36 -16.09
CA HIS A 42 15.15 -9.48 -16.42
C HIS A 42 15.78 -10.76 -15.89
N GLU A 43 15.42 -11.15 -14.67
CA GLU A 43 15.97 -12.32 -13.98
C GLU A 43 15.15 -13.60 -14.26
N GLN A 44 14.29 -13.59 -15.28
CA GLN A 44 13.45 -14.73 -15.70
C GLN A 44 12.61 -15.34 -14.55
N GLY A 45 12.11 -14.50 -13.66
CA GLY A 45 11.31 -14.90 -12.51
C GLY A 45 12.13 -15.31 -11.29
N ASN A 46 13.44 -15.14 -11.30
CA ASN A 46 14.25 -15.30 -10.09
C ASN A 46 13.92 -14.20 -9.06
N ILE A 47 13.84 -14.61 -7.80
CA ILE A 47 13.44 -13.76 -6.65
C ILE A 47 14.68 -13.28 -5.89
N THR A 48 15.84 -13.92 -6.09
CA THR A 48 17.08 -13.54 -5.40
C THR A 48 17.51 -12.14 -5.81
N GLY A 49 17.62 -11.23 -4.83
CA GLY A 49 17.99 -9.83 -5.05
C GLY A 49 16.80 -8.88 -5.19
N LEU A 50 15.56 -9.37 -5.30
CA LEU A 50 14.36 -8.54 -5.36
C LEU A 50 14.23 -7.65 -4.11
N TRP A 51 14.54 -8.21 -2.94
CA TRP A 51 14.52 -7.48 -1.68
C TRP A 51 15.54 -6.34 -1.66
N GLU A 52 16.78 -6.58 -2.10
CA GLU A 52 17.83 -5.56 -2.06
C GLU A 52 17.49 -4.34 -2.93
N ASN A 53 16.85 -4.57 -4.07
CA ASN A 53 16.43 -3.49 -4.96
C ASN A 53 15.23 -2.71 -4.39
N THR A 54 14.25 -3.42 -3.81
CA THR A 54 12.94 -2.84 -3.44
C THR A 54 12.83 -2.38 -1.98
N ASN A 55 13.67 -2.90 -1.06
CA ASN A 55 13.49 -2.71 0.38
C ASN A 55 13.42 -1.25 0.82
N SER A 56 14.27 -0.40 0.24
CA SER A 56 14.44 0.97 0.69
C SER A 56 13.20 1.78 0.38
N VAL A 57 12.68 1.61 -0.84
CA VAL A 57 11.44 2.25 -1.28
C VAL A 57 10.25 1.65 -0.52
N LEU A 58 10.16 0.32 -0.43
CA LEU A 58 9.07 -0.36 0.28
C LEU A 58 8.95 0.10 1.74
N LEU A 59 10.04 0.08 2.51
CA LEU A 59 10.03 0.42 3.93
C LEU A 59 9.67 1.90 4.16
N ILE A 60 10.20 2.82 3.34
CA ILE A 60 9.88 4.24 3.44
C ILE A 60 8.39 4.47 3.18
N PHE A 61 7.87 3.99 2.05
CA PHE A 61 6.48 4.25 1.64
C PHE A 61 5.48 3.52 2.54
N GLN A 62 5.80 2.33 3.01
CA GLN A 62 4.97 1.62 3.98
C GLN A 62 4.94 2.33 5.34
N THR A 63 6.05 2.91 5.78
CA THR A 63 6.12 3.67 7.03
C THR A 63 5.40 5.01 6.91
N LEU A 64 5.45 5.65 5.74
CA LEU A 64 4.70 6.88 5.47
C LEU A 64 3.18 6.69 5.59
N ALA A 65 2.65 5.47 5.38
CA ALA A 65 1.24 5.17 5.59
C ALA A 65 0.78 5.38 7.06
N VAL A 66 1.70 5.44 8.03
CA VAL A 66 1.38 5.85 9.41
C VAL A 66 0.82 7.27 9.47
N LEU A 67 1.25 8.15 8.56
CA LEU A 67 0.72 9.52 8.47
C LEU A 67 -0.78 9.52 8.15
N GLU A 68 -1.32 8.48 7.50
CA GLU A 68 -2.77 8.35 7.28
C GLU A 68 -3.54 8.22 8.59
N ILE A 69 -2.98 7.49 9.57
CA ILE A 69 -3.56 7.38 10.91
C ILE A 69 -3.61 8.77 11.56
N LEU A 70 -2.53 9.55 11.41
CA LEU A 70 -2.47 10.92 11.91
C LEU A 70 -3.46 11.85 11.20
N HIS A 71 -3.60 11.76 9.87
CA HIS A 71 -4.57 12.56 9.12
C HIS A 71 -6.00 12.26 9.56
N SER A 72 -6.33 10.99 9.78
CA SER A 72 -7.62 10.59 10.35
C SER A 72 -7.81 11.03 11.79
N ALA A 73 -6.75 11.04 12.62
CA ALA A 73 -6.82 11.44 14.02
C ALA A 73 -7.00 12.95 14.19
N VAL A 74 -6.36 13.75 13.35
CA VAL A 74 -6.47 15.21 13.32
C VAL A 74 -7.77 15.67 12.64
N GLY A 75 -8.52 14.76 12.02
CA GLY A 75 -9.78 15.07 11.32
C GLY A 75 -9.57 15.70 9.93
N LEU A 76 -8.36 15.60 9.38
CA LEU A 76 -7.98 16.11 8.07
C LEU A 76 -8.57 15.25 6.93
N VAL A 77 -8.90 13.98 7.23
CA VAL A 77 -9.63 13.07 6.35
C VAL A 77 -10.85 12.53 7.10
N SER A 78 -11.98 12.39 6.39
CA SER A 78 -13.25 11.92 6.96
C SER A 78 -13.25 10.45 7.44
N SER A 79 -12.21 9.69 7.08
CA SER A 79 -12.04 8.30 7.49
C SER A 79 -11.80 8.20 8.99
N SER A 80 -12.50 7.28 9.65
CA SER A 80 -12.29 7.07 11.09
C SER A 80 -10.98 6.33 11.34
N VAL A 81 -10.22 6.79 12.33
CA VAL A 81 -8.98 6.15 12.82
C VAL A 81 -9.15 4.65 13.06
N MET A 82 -10.27 4.22 13.63
CA MET A 82 -10.56 2.81 13.93
C MET A 82 -10.61 1.91 12.69
N MET A 83 -10.83 2.47 11.49
CA MET A 83 -10.79 1.72 10.23
C MET A 83 -9.38 1.69 9.63
N VAL A 84 -8.63 2.79 9.73
CA VAL A 84 -7.29 2.93 9.10
C VAL A 84 -6.20 2.24 9.93
N LEU A 85 -6.33 2.24 11.25
CA LEU A 85 -5.30 1.71 12.15
C LEU A 85 -5.03 0.22 11.94
N PRO A 86 -6.01 -0.70 11.95
CA PRO A 86 -5.75 -2.12 11.71
C PRO A 86 -5.16 -2.38 10.31
N GLN A 87 -5.62 -1.62 9.32
CA GLN A 87 -5.15 -1.74 7.94
C GLN A 87 -3.66 -1.40 7.81
N VAL A 88 -3.23 -0.27 8.37
CA VAL A 88 -1.82 0.17 8.31
C VAL A 88 -0.95 -0.73 9.21
N PHE A 89 -1.44 -1.07 10.40
CA PHE A 89 -0.71 -1.93 11.34
C PHE A 89 -0.43 -3.32 10.77
N SER A 90 -1.42 -3.96 10.14
CA SER A 90 -1.26 -5.28 9.51
C SER A 90 -0.12 -5.29 8.49
N ARG A 91 -0.01 -4.25 7.67
CA ARG A 91 1.04 -4.15 6.66
C ARG A 91 2.41 -3.79 7.23
N LEU A 92 2.45 -2.98 8.29
CA LEU A 92 3.70 -2.72 9.01
C LEU A 92 4.23 -3.99 9.67
N MET A 93 3.36 -4.83 10.22
CA MET A 93 3.76 -6.11 10.77
C MET A 93 4.39 -7.01 9.70
N VAL A 94 3.75 -7.16 8.53
CA VAL A 94 4.30 -7.99 7.44
C VAL A 94 5.64 -7.42 6.95
N THR A 95 5.77 -6.11 6.79
CA THR A 95 7.01 -5.50 6.27
C THR A 95 8.16 -5.50 7.27
N TRP A 96 7.93 -4.98 8.48
CA TRP A 96 8.98 -4.82 9.47
C TRP A 96 9.18 -6.06 10.35
N ALA A 97 8.13 -6.76 10.75
CA ALA A 97 8.29 -7.92 11.61
C ALA A 97 8.66 -9.18 10.82
N ILE A 98 8.10 -9.36 9.61
CA ILE A 98 8.32 -10.59 8.82
C ILE A 98 9.42 -10.36 7.79
N LEU A 99 9.16 -9.54 6.78
CA LEU A 99 10.09 -9.38 5.66
C LEU A 99 11.44 -8.81 6.10
N TYR A 100 11.48 -7.83 6.99
CA TYR A 100 12.75 -7.28 7.47
C TYR A 100 13.50 -8.20 8.45
N SER A 101 12.81 -9.09 9.18
CA SER A 101 13.47 -9.96 10.17
C SER A 101 13.88 -11.33 9.62
N PHE A 102 13.17 -11.86 8.63
CA PHE A 102 13.40 -13.20 8.09
C PHE A 102 13.79 -13.16 6.62
N GLU A 103 14.96 -13.72 6.30
CA GLU A 103 15.44 -13.80 4.93
C GLU A 103 14.64 -14.81 4.10
N ASP A 104 14.21 -15.91 4.72
CA ASP A 104 13.46 -16.99 4.08
C ASP A 104 12.11 -16.52 3.50
N SER A 105 11.47 -15.55 4.16
CA SER A 105 10.24 -14.92 3.65
C SER A 105 10.46 -14.19 2.33
N ARG A 106 11.66 -13.63 2.10
CA ARG A 106 12.02 -12.81 0.93
C ARG A 106 12.29 -13.67 -0.30
N THR A 107 12.75 -14.89 -0.10
CA THR A 107 13.01 -15.85 -1.18
C THR A 107 11.76 -16.62 -1.60
N SER A 108 10.67 -16.48 -0.85
CA SER A 108 9.39 -17.13 -1.16
C SER A 108 8.71 -16.49 -2.38
N ILE A 109 7.95 -17.28 -3.14
CA ILE A 109 7.07 -16.78 -4.21
C ILE A 109 6.00 -15.80 -3.70
N GLY A 110 5.70 -15.85 -2.40
CA GLY A 110 4.80 -14.91 -1.75
C GLY A 110 5.31 -13.47 -1.81
N PHE A 111 6.63 -13.26 -1.83
CA PHE A 111 7.24 -11.93 -1.81
C PHE A 111 6.93 -11.09 -3.06
N PRO A 112 7.18 -11.56 -4.30
CA PRO A 112 6.78 -10.82 -5.50
C PRO A 112 5.25 -10.70 -5.63
N MET A 113 4.49 -11.71 -5.21
CA MET A 113 3.02 -11.67 -5.23
C MET A 113 2.47 -10.55 -4.36
N LEU A 114 2.94 -10.41 -3.11
CA LEU A 114 2.49 -9.32 -2.25
C LEU A 114 2.93 -7.96 -2.80
N LEU A 115 4.17 -7.83 -3.31
CA LEU A 115 4.68 -6.56 -3.82
C LEU A 115 3.83 -6.04 -4.98
N ILE A 116 3.49 -6.91 -5.93
CA ILE A 116 2.61 -6.55 -7.06
C ILE A 116 1.21 -6.19 -6.53
N ALA A 117 0.63 -7.05 -5.68
CA ALA A 117 -0.72 -6.85 -5.16
C ALA A 117 -0.87 -5.52 -4.41
N TRP A 118 0.07 -5.25 -3.51
CA TRP A 118 0.10 -4.04 -2.71
C TRP A 118 0.38 -2.82 -3.59
N SER A 119 1.42 -2.84 -4.42
CA SER A 119 1.79 -1.67 -5.21
C SER A 119 0.68 -1.25 -6.17
N VAL A 120 0.01 -2.19 -6.84
CA VAL A 120 -1.13 -1.87 -7.72
C VAL A 120 -2.30 -1.29 -6.91
N THR A 121 -2.62 -1.91 -5.76
CA THR A 121 -3.70 -1.42 -4.89
C THR A 121 -3.43 0.00 -4.41
N GLU A 122 -2.18 0.28 -4.01
CA GLU A 122 -1.77 1.58 -3.48
C GLU A 122 -1.74 2.67 -4.55
N VAL A 123 -1.22 2.37 -5.75
CA VAL A 123 -1.24 3.31 -6.87
C VAL A 123 -2.68 3.74 -7.19
N ILE A 124 -3.62 2.79 -7.25
CA ILE A 124 -5.03 3.11 -7.51
C ILE A 124 -5.64 3.91 -6.35
N ARG A 125 -5.35 3.53 -5.10
CA ARG A 125 -5.89 4.17 -3.90
C ARG A 125 -5.48 5.64 -3.80
N TYR A 126 -4.18 5.93 -3.90
CA TYR A 126 -3.68 7.30 -3.80
C TYR A 126 -4.03 8.14 -5.02
N SER A 127 -4.06 7.55 -6.23
CA SER A 127 -4.55 8.24 -7.43
C SER A 127 -6.01 8.65 -7.28
N PHE A 128 -6.85 7.76 -6.71
CA PHE A 128 -8.24 8.08 -6.42
C PHE A 128 -8.36 9.18 -5.38
N TYR A 129 -7.58 9.15 -4.29
CA TYR A 129 -7.61 10.19 -3.27
C TYR A 129 -7.21 11.56 -3.81
N PHE A 130 -6.15 11.61 -4.63
CA PHE A 130 -5.75 12.82 -5.33
C PHE A 130 -6.87 13.41 -6.21
N LEU A 131 -7.46 12.59 -7.09
CA LEU A 131 -8.52 13.03 -8.01
C LEU A 131 -9.84 13.36 -7.29
N ASN A 132 -10.09 12.71 -6.15
CA ASN A 132 -11.25 12.99 -5.32
C ASN A 132 -11.15 14.38 -4.66
N ILE A 133 -9.95 14.82 -4.27
CA ILE A 133 -9.72 16.19 -3.79
C ILE A 133 -9.98 17.21 -4.91
N LEU A 134 -9.56 16.90 -6.14
CA LEU A 134 -9.84 17.71 -7.32
C LEU A 134 -11.30 17.64 -7.80
N LYS A 135 -12.14 16.80 -7.18
CA LYS A 135 -13.53 16.53 -7.58
C LYS A 135 -13.67 16.08 -9.05
N GLN A 136 -12.61 15.49 -9.61
CA GLN A 136 -12.52 15.02 -11.00
C GLN A 136 -12.11 13.55 -11.05
N VAL A 137 -12.91 12.66 -10.44
CA VAL A 137 -12.63 11.23 -10.47
C VAL A 137 -13.17 10.61 -11.76
N PRO A 138 -12.31 10.10 -12.66
CA PRO A 138 -12.77 9.45 -13.87
C PRO A 138 -13.39 8.09 -13.55
N PHE A 139 -14.41 7.69 -14.32
CA PHE A 139 -15.11 6.42 -14.15
C PHE A 139 -14.14 5.22 -14.17
N ILE A 140 -13.11 5.26 -15.02
CA ILE A 140 -12.12 4.19 -15.15
C ILE A 140 -11.42 3.89 -13.82
N LEU A 141 -11.02 4.90 -13.05
CA LEU A 141 -10.34 4.69 -11.76
C LEU A 141 -11.27 4.10 -10.72
N THR A 142 -12.52 4.55 -10.69
CA THR A 142 -13.55 3.97 -9.83
C THR A 142 -13.81 2.51 -10.19
N PHE A 143 -13.91 2.20 -11.48
CA PHE A 143 -14.05 0.84 -11.97
C PHE A 143 -12.86 -0.04 -11.59
N LEU A 144 -11.63 0.42 -11.85
CA LEU A 144 -10.40 -0.31 -11.51
C LEU A 144 -10.33 -0.60 -10.01
N ARG A 145 -10.67 0.39 -9.17
CA ARG A 145 -10.70 0.22 -7.71
C ARG A 145 -11.62 -0.91 -7.27
N TYR A 146 -12.83 -1.00 -7.81
CA TYR A 146 -13.78 -2.03 -7.39
C TYR A 146 -13.54 -3.39 -8.05
N THR A 147 -13.09 -3.40 -9.31
CA THR A 147 -12.89 -4.64 -10.08
C THR A 147 -11.56 -5.31 -9.73
N LEU A 148 -10.46 -4.57 -9.68
CA LEU A 148 -9.14 -5.16 -9.40
C LEU A 148 -9.03 -5.62 -7.95
N PHE A 149 -9.73 -4.99 -7.02
CA PHE A 149 -9.74 -5.41 -5.63
C PHE A 149 -10.17 -6.88 -5.46
N ILE A 150 -11.08 -7.37 -6.31
CA ILE A 150 -11.56 -8.77 -6.27
C ILE A 150 -10.41 -9.76 -6.49
N GLY A 151 -9.47 -9.47 -7.39
CA GLY A 151 -8.32 -10.34 -7.67
C GLY A 151 -7.09 -10.02 -6.81
N LEU A 152 -6.81 -8.73 -6.59
CA LEU A 152 -5.63 -8.29 -5.84
C LEU A 152 -5.72 -8.63 -4.36
N TYR A 153 -6.93 -8.68 -3.80
CA TYR A 153 -7.13 -9.03 -2.39
C TYR A 153 -6.68 -10.48 -2.08
N PRO A 154 -7.20 -11.53 -2.75
CA PRO A 154 -6.72 -12.89 -2.53
C PRO A 154 -5.25 -13.06 -2.93
N LEU A 155 -4.77 -12.35 -3.95
CA LEU A 155 -3.34 -12.36 -4.31
C LEU A 155 -2.45 -11.83 -3.18
N GLY A 156 -2.81 -10.69 -2.60
CA GLY A 156 -2.09 -10.07 -1.50
C GLY A 156 -2.11 -10.93 -0.24
N VAL A 157 -3.29 -11.41 0.18
CA VAL A 157 -3.43 -12.26 1.37
C VAL A 157 -2.67 -13.58 1.20
N THR A 158 -2.73 -14.20 0.02
CA THR A 158 -1.94 -15.41 -0.27
C THR A 158 -0.44 -15.12 -0.19
N GLY A 159 0.01 -14.00 -0.74
CA GLY A 159 1.40 -13.57 -0.66
C GLY A 159 1.88 -13.37 0.79
N GLU A 160 1.06 -12.70 1.62
CA GLU A 160 1.33 -12.50 3.05
C GLU A 160 1.45 -13.84 3.78
N ILE A 161 0.49 -14.75 3.61
CA ILE A 161 0.50 -16.07 4.26
C ILE A 161 1.73 -16.89 3.84
N LEU A 162 2.08 -16.89 2.56
CA LEU A 162 3.27 -17.59 2.07
C LEU A 162 4.57 -17.01 2.65
N CYS A 163 4.67 -15.69 2.78
CA CYS A 163 5.81 -15.05 3.42
C CYS A 163 5.91 -15.42 4.90
N VAL A 164 4.78 -15.43 5.62
CA VAL A 164 4.70 -15.84 7.03
C VAL A 164 5.10 -17.29 7.19
N TYR A 165 4.56 -18.18 6.33
CA TYR A 165 4.84 -19.60 6.37
C TYR A 165 6.32 -19.90 6.11
N ALA A 166 6.92 -19.20 5.15
CA ALA A 166 8.36 -19.31 4.88
C ALA A 166 9.24 -18.80 6.04
N ALA A 167 8.71 -17.92 6.90
CA ALA A 167 9.42 -17.42 8.09
C ALA A 167 9.40 -18.43 9.27
N LEU A 168 8.50 -19.41 9.24
CA LEU A 168 8.38 -20.38 10.33
C LEU A 168 9.54 -21.40 10.24
N PRO A 169 10.08 -21.83 11.40
CA PRO A 169 11.10 -22.86 11.41
C PRO A 169 10.57 -24.17 10.80
N PRO A 170 11.43 -24.95 10.12
CA PRO A 170 11.03 -26.24 9.57
C PRO A 170 10.52 -27.17 10.70
N LEU A 171 9.36 -27.79 10.45
CA LEU A 171 8.75 -28.78 11.34
C LEU A 171 9.56 -30.07 11.42
#